data_AF-A0A9E1AYV4-F1
#
_entry.id   AF-A0A9E1AYV4-F1
#
_cell.length_a   1.000
_cell.length_b   1.000
_cell.length_c   1.000
_cell.angle_alpha   90.00
_cell.angle_beta   90.00
_cell.angle_gamma   90.00
#
_symmetry.space_group_name_H-M   'P 1'
#
loop_
_entity.id
_entity.type
_entity.pdbx_description
1 polymer ?
#
loop_
_entity_poly.entity_id
_entity_poly.type
_entity_poly.pdbx_seq_one_letter_code
_entity_poly.pdbx_strand_id
1 'polypeptide(L)'
;MRIQDLAIIFIIIILPISIVLGAYTQMQISTISLQTEYDMKLIAATSDAIKAFQINTANSSTSDIANSKIRDIEASVSTFKASIKSVFGMNGYSEDEMNEYIPALVYTMYDGFYIYSRFNNQNYLYEVDENGNVTNNPLDKNGENVFGLKPYISYSVKYNPNSDLDIVITYSLDNYISIKGMVKVDGEKQYWDKSGYLIDGIKKDASGKITYNGVEIDKNVVLSEDLPAIGSLEKGTYKYVRYNGTKYYLDERNARVIYFLNGNLMEINPTSDENIESSYKKYENMIENGESAYKFYDEANKFTQSVKNVLANLTNKDAQDFIINSNGETIQTTVFSDETEYKIFDFNSDSSKPEKNIECRSSNFNQHRLAVIKNKIRTNLAIAITNFNSAYNIEFQMPELTEEDWAKAMNNISLISFIQGIDIGGKTYNGYTIINNSESKEVVREENIYILGNDGFYHRIGDKYLLEANNIGGNSEYNSNVNASGRLNLDFNKQRAYTEDGSTVYYYPISKYYASYNSIVNQNYWDKDYDNYNDIYAYVATKNVNLRKAFYMALGRERYGMYKSN
;
A
#
# COMPACT_ATOMS: atom_id res chain seq x y z
N MET A 1 -21.06 58.33 45.05
CA MET A 1 -19.73 57.79 45.40
C MET A 1 -18.66 58.74 44.89
N ARG A 2 -17.57 58.95 45.63
CA ARG A 2 -16.41 59.69 45.11
C ARG A 2 -15.72 58.78 44.09
N ILE A 3 -15.02 59.38 43.11
CA ILE A 3 -14.37 58.62 42.02
C ILE A 3 -13.35 57.60 42.54
N GLN A 4 -12.77 57.88 43.72
CA GLN A 4 -11.85 57.01 44.45
C GLN A 4 -12.53 55.73 44.95
N ASP A 5 -13.77 55.83 45.46
CA ASP A 5 -14.54 54.67 45.93
C ASP A 5 -14.88 53.72 44.78
N LEU A 6 -15.16 54.29 43.59
CA LEU A 6 -15.48 53.53 42.38
C LEU A 6 -14.23 52.85 41.80
N ALA A 7 -13.07 53.50 41.87
CA ALA A 7 -11.77 52.92 41.47
C ALA A 7 -11.34 51.76 42.38
N ILE A 8 -11.58 51.86 43.69
CA ILE A 8 -11.28 50.77 44.64
C ILE A 8 -12.15 49.54 44.35
N ILE A 9 -13.46 49.73 44.13
CA ILE A 9 -14.37 48.63 43.76
C ILE A 9 -13.97 48.01 42.42
N PHE A 10 -13.57 48.83 41.44
CA PHE A 10 -13.08 48.35 40.15
C PHE A 10 -11.83 47.48 40.29
N ILE A 11 -10.84 47.89 41.09
CA ILE A 11 -9.61 47.11 41.31
C ILE A 11 -9.94 45.80 42.05
N ILE A 12 -10.80 45.84 43.07
CA ILE A 12 -11.20 44.65 43.83
C ILE A 12 -11.89 43.60 42.94
N ILE A 13 -12.62 44.02 41.91
CA ILE A 13 -13.32 43.11 40.99
C ILE A 13 -12.41 42.67 39.83
N ILE A 14 -11.70 43.59 39.18
CA ILE A 14 -10.95 43.32 37.95
C ILE A 14 -9.62 42.60 38.22
N LEU A 15 -8.94 42.90 39.33
CA LEU A 15 -7.63 42.31 39.62
C LEU A 15 -7.72 40.78 39.83
N PRO A 16 -8.66 40.24 40.65
CA PRO A 16 -8.82 38.79 40.79
C PRO A 16 -9.23 38.11 39.47
N ILE A 17 -10.13 38.72 38.71
CA ILE A 17 -10.57 38.21 37.40
C ILE A 17 -9.38 38.13 36.43
N SER A 18 -8.52 39.15 36.41
CA SER A 18 -7.34 39.18 35.54
C SER A 18 -6.30 38.12 35.93
N ILE A 19 -6.11 37.87 37.23
CA ILE A 19 -5.21 36.81 37.72
C ILE A 19 -5.74 35.43 37.32
N VAL A 20 -7.05 35.18 37.49
CA VAL A 20 -7.68 33.91 37.10
C VAL A 20 -7.63 33.70 35.59
N LEU A 21 -7.92 34.72 34.78
CA LEU A 21 -7.78 34.67 33.31
C LEU A 21 -6.33 34.44 32.88
N GLY A 22 -5.36 35.08 33.55
CA GLY A 22 -3.94 34.87 33.30
C GLY A 22 -3.50 33.44 33.59
N ALA A 23 -3.91 32.87 34.72
CA ALA A 23 -3.64 31.47 35.05
C ALA A 23 -4.31 30.50 34.07
N TYR A 24 -5.57 30.77 33.68
CA TYR A 24 -6.30 29.95 32.73
C TYR A 24 -5.67 29.97 31.32
N THR A 25 -5.29 31.14 30.83
CA THR A 25 -4.61 31.29 29.53
C THR A 25 -3.23 30.62 29.54
N GLN A 26 -2.46 30.75 30.62
CA GLN A 26 -1.18 30.06 30.76
C GLN A 26 -1.36 28.53 30.77
N MET A 27 -2.39 28.03 31.47
CA MET A 27 -2.72 26.61 31.48
C MET A 27 -3.10 26.11 30.07
N GLN A 28 -3.91 26.87 29.32
CA GLN A 28 -4.24 26.55 27.93
C GLN A 28 -3.00 26.51 27.04
N ILE A 29 -2.09 27.49 27.15
CA ILE A 29 -0.84 27.52 26.39
C ILE A 29 0.02 26.29 26.70
N SER A 30 0.18 25.95 27.97
CA SER A 30 0.94 24.76 28.38
C SER A 30 0.31 23.47 27.86
N THR A 31 -1.01 23.34 27.94
CA THR A 31 -1.74 22.17 27.40
C THR A 31 -1.61 22.07 25.87
N ILE A 32 -1.67 23.18 25.13
CA ILE A 32 -1.46 23.19 23.67
C ILE A 32 -0.02 22.81 23.34
N SER A 33 0.96 23.37 24.05
CA SER A 33 2.37 23.06 23.85
C SER A 33 2.66 21.58 24.08
N LEU A 34 2.11 21.00 25.15
CA LEU A 34 2.29 19.58 25.47
C LEU A 34 1.59 18.67 24.45
N GLN A 35 0.41 19.07 23.96
CA GLN A 35 -0.25 18.37 22.88
C GLN A 35 0.62 18.38 21.61
N THR A 36 1.13 19.54 21.18
CA THR A 36 2.01 19.63 20.01
C THR A 36 3.29 18.80 20.19
N GLU A 37 3.85 18.78 21.39
CA GLU A 37 4.98 17.92 21.72
C GLU A 37 4.63 16.44 21.54
N TYR A 38 3.51 15.98 22.09
CA TYR A 38 3.06 14.59 21.96
C TYR A 38 2.71 14.21 20.52
N ASP A 39 2.12 15.11 19.74
CA ASP A 39 1.83 14.91 18.32
C ASP A 39 3.14 14.69 17.53
N MET A 40 4.15 15.55 17.74
CA MET A 40 5.46 15.40 17.10
C MET A 40 6.15 14.09 17.47
N LYS A 41 6.04 13.69 18.74
CA LYS A 41 6.59 12.44 19.27
C LYS A 41 5.91 11.20 18.66
N LEU A 42 4.59 11.23 18.53
CA LEU A 42 3.81 10.19 17.88
C LEU A 42 4.14 10.08 16.39
N ILE A 43 4.30 11.20 15.69
CA ILE A 43 4.74 11.24 14.28
C ILE A 43 6.12 10.60 14.13
N ALA A 44 7.08 10.96 14.99
CA ALA A 44 8.43 10.42 14.94
C ALA A 44 8.45 8.90 15.15
N ALA A 45 7.77 8.40 16.18
CA ALA A 45 7.72 6.96 16.46
C ALA A 45 7.04 6.16 15.34
N THR A 46 5.97 6.71 14.75
CA THR A 46 5.28 6.08 13.61
C THR A 46 6.17 6.08 12.37
N SER A 47 6.96 7.14 12.15
CA SER A 47 7.95 7.20 11.07
C SER A 47 9.05 6.16 11.26
N ASP A 48 9.57 5.98 12.48
CA ASP A 48 10.60 4.99 12.76
C ASP A 48 10.09 3.55 12.59
N ALA A 49 8.83 3.29 12.95
CA ALA A 49 8.15 2.03 12.69
C ALA A 49 8.05 1.75 11.17
N ILE A 50 7.59 2.72 10.37
CA ILE A 50 7.53 2.57 8.91
C ILE A 50 8.92 2.35 8.30
N LYS A 51 9.96 3.05 8.77
CA LYS A 51 11.34 2.81 8.31
C LYS A 51 11.81 1.40 8.64
N ALA A 52 11.53 0.91 9.85
CA ALA A 52 11.85 -0.46 10.22
C ALA A 52 11.11 -1.47 9.33
N PHE A 53 9.82 -1.24 9.07
CA PHE A 53 9.03 -2.04 8.14
C PHE A 53 9.62 -2.02 6.72
N GLN A 54 10.00 -0.85 6.21
CA GLN A 54 10.66 -0.67 4.91
C GLN A 54 11.99 -1.42 4.83
N ILE A 55 12.85 -1.32 5.85
CA ILE A 55 14.14 -2.01 5.87
C ILE A 55 13.95 -3.53 5.85
N ASN A 56 12.99 -4.06 6.59
CA ASN A 56 12.73 -5.49 6.65
C ASN A 56 12.11 -6.00 5.34
N THR A 57 11.12 -5.28 4.79
CA THR A 57 10.45 -5.65 3.53
C THR A 57 11.29 -5.43 2.28
N ALA A 58 12.19 -4.44 2.26
CA ALA A 58 13.10 -4.22 1.14
C ALA A 58 14.03 -5.43 0.92
N ASN A 59 14.30 -6.19 1.98
CA ASN A 59 15.24 -7.30 1.99
C ASN A 59 14.57 -8.68 2.05
N SER A 60 13.25 -8.78 2.20
CA SER A 60 12.55 -10.06 2.14
C SER A 60 12.16 -10.43 0.71
N SER A 61 12.51 -11.65 0.29
CA SER A 61 12.13 -12.23 -1.01
C SER A 61 10.82 -13.02 -0.92
N THR A 62 10.18 -13.23 -2.07
CA THR A 62 8.77 -13.63 -2.16
C THR A 62 8.44 -15.08 -1.79
N SER A 63 9.42 -15.92 -1.47
CA SER A 63 9.20 -17.33 -1.10
C SER A 63 8.70 -17.56 0.33
N ASP A 64 8.87 -16.59 1.25
CA ASP A 64 8.56 -16.74 2.70
C ASP A 64 7.46 -15.76 3.19
N ILE A 65 6.64 -15.23 2.28
CA ILE A 65 5.86 -13.98 2.46
C ILE A 65 4.95 -13.96 3.70
N ALA A 66 4.18 -15.01 3.98
CA ALA A 66 3.16 -14.91 5.04
C ALA A 66 3.80 -14.77 6.44
N ASN A 67 4.75 -15.65 6.78
CA ASN A 67 5.44 -15.62 8.07
C ASN A 67 6.43 -14.46 8.16
N SER A 68 7.09 -14.10 7.06
CA SER A 68 7.98 -12.93 7.03
C SER A 68 7.21 -11.64 7.23
N LYS A 69 6.02 -11.47 6.63
CA LYS A 69 5.18 -10.28 6.83
C LYS A 69 4.80 -10.06 8.28
N ILE A 70 4.33 -11.10 8.96
CA ILE A 70 3.97 -11.01 10.39
C ILE A 70 5.18 -10.59 11.21
N ARG A 71 6.32 -11.24 11.01
CA ARG A 71 7.58 -10.89 11.68
C ARG A 71 8.04 -9.46 11.38
N ASP A 72 7.95 -9.02 10.13
CA ASP A 72 8.39 -7.68 9.70
C ASP A 72 7.48 -6.58 10.31
N ILE A 73 6.17 -6.85 10.45
CA ILE A 73 5.22 -5.99 11.18
C ILE A 73 5.53 -6.00 12.68
N GLU A 74 5.79 -7.15 13.29
CA GLU A 74 6.12 -7.24 14.72
C GLU A 74 7.42 -6.50 15.08
N ALA A 75 8.43 -6.57 14.20
CA ALA A 75 9.65 -5.78 14.32
C ALA A 75 9.37 -4.27 14.21
N SER A 76 8.48 -3.87 13.30
CA SER A 76 8.00 -2.47 13.17
C SER A 76 7.26 -2.01 14.44
N VAL A 77 6.35 -2.82 14.99
CA VAL A 77 5.67 -2.53 16.27
C VAL A 77 6.65 -2.43 17.42
N SER A 78 7.66 -3.30 17.46
CA SER A 78 8.71 -3.24 18.49
C SER A 78 9.51 -1.93 18.42
N THR A 79 9.83 -1.48 17.20
CA THR A 79 10.50 -0.20 16.96
C THR A 79 9.62 0.99 17.33
N PHE A 80 8.33 0.95 16.99
CA PHE A 80 7.34 1.94 17.42
C PHE A 80 7.33 2.07 18.95
N LYS A 81 7.16 0.94 19.65
CA LYS A 81 7.11 0.91 21.11
C LYS A 81 8.41 1.41 21.73
N ALA A 82 9.57 0.99 21.22
CA ALA A 82 10.86 1.50 21.69
C ALA A 82 10.99 3.03 21.52
N SER A 83 10.50 3.56 20.39
CA SER A 83 10.52 5.00 20.10
C SER A 83 9.59 5.76 21.03
N ILE A 84 8.34 5.31 21.22
CA ILE A 84 7.44 5.90 22.22
C ILE A 84 8.07 5.80 23.63
N LYS A 85 8.71 4.68 24.01
CA LYS A 85 9.28 4.49 25.36
C LYS A 85 10.38 5.48 25.66
N SER A 86 11.33 5.61 24.74
CA SER A 86 12.43 6.57 24.85
C SER A 86 11.91 8.00 25.06
N VAL A 87 10.77 8.31 24.44
CA VAL A 87 10.28 9.67 24.27
C VAL A 87 9.22 10.07 25.31
N PHE A 88 8.42 9.13 25.81
CA PHE A 88 7.41 9.33 26.86
C PHE A 88 7.90 8.85 28.24
N GLY A 89 8.86 7.93 28.31
CA GLY A 89 9.46 7.45 29.56
C GLY A 89 10.26 8.52 30.32
N MET A 90 10.69 9.60 29.64
CA MET A 90 11.26 10.79 30.30
C MET A 90 10.24 11.55 31.17
N ASN A 91 8.93 11.28 31.03
CA ASN A 91 7.85 11.90 31.78
C ASN A 91 7.28 11.00 32.91
N GLY A 92 7.92 9.87 33.23
CA GLY A 92 7.61 9.08 34.44
C GLY A 92 6.66 7.88 34.28
N TYR A 93 6.24 7.55 33.05
CA TYR A 93 5.45 6.34 32.77
C TYR A 93 6.35 5.10 32.65
N SER A 94 5.96 3.99 33.28
CA SER A 94 6.61 2.69 33.12
C SER A 94 6.25 2.02 31.78
N GLU A 95 7.04 1.01 31.41
CA GLU A 95 6.91 0.31 30.14
C GLU A 95 5.53 -0.33 29.92
N ASP A 96 4.95 -0.89 30.98
CA ASP A 96 3.66 -1.57 30.96
C ASP A 96 2.51 -0.57 30.89
N GLU A 97 2.58 0.54 31.65
CA GLU A 97 1.58 1.61 31.64
C GLU A 97 1.45 2.24 30.25
N MET A 98 2.54 2.33 29.50
CA MET A 98 2.52 2.98 28.20
C MET A 98 1.85 2.15 27.10
N ASN A 99 1.85 0.82 27.22
CA ASN A 99 1.08 -0.06 26.34
C ASN A 99 -0.43 0.15 26.53
N GLU A 100 -0.86 0.59 27.70
CA GLU A 100 -2.27 0.84 28.00
C GLU A 100 -2.82 2.05 27.23
N TYR A 101 -1.97 3.00 26.84
CA TYR A 101 -2.38 4.17 26.06
C TYR A 101 -2.34 3.95 24.54
N ILE A 102 -1.96 2.74 24.07
CA ILE A 102 -1.91 2.37 22.64
C ILE A 102 -3.06 1.39 22.34
N PRO A 103 -4.26 1.87 21.97
CA PRO A 103 -5.41 0.99 21.76
C PRO A 103 -5.24 0.07 20.54
N ALA A 104 -4.69 0.61 19.44
CA ALA A 104 -4.46 -0.13 18.21
C ALA A 104 -3.37 0.51 17.33
N LEU A 105 -2.74 -0.32 16.51
CA LEU A 105 -1.96 0.09 15.34
C LEU A 105 -2.55 -0.61 14.11
N VAL A 106 -2.82 0.14 13.05
CA VAL A 106 -3.38 -0.41 11.80
C VAL A 106 -2.34 -0.33 10.70
N TYR A 107 -1.96 -1.48 10.16
CA TYR A 107 -1.07 -1.59 9.02
C TYR A 107 -1.90 -1.85 7.76
N THR A 108 -2.08 -0.84 6.92
CA THR A 108 -2.76 -1.03 5.63
C THR A 108 -1.83 -1.75 4.66
N MET A 109 -2.33 -2.80 4.02
CA MET A 109 -1.62 -3.62 3.02
C MET A 109 -2.35 -3.53 1.67
N TYR A 110 -1.84 -4.26 0.67
CA TYR A 110 -2.34 -4.21 -0.70
C TYR A 110 -3.82 -4.57 -0.87
N ASP A 111 -4.32 -5.63 -0.24
CA ASP A 111 -5.70 -6.12 -0.40
C ASP A 111 -6.44 -6.33 0.93
N GLY A 112 -5.89 -5.75 2.00
CA GLY A 112 -6.38 -5.86 3.36
C GLY A 112 -5.46 -5.15 4.34
N PHE A 113 -5.60 -5.44 5.61
CA PHE A 113 -4.85 -4.78 6.68
C PHE A 113 -4.68 -5.69 7.89
N TYR A 114 -3.68 -5.36 8.71
CA TYR A 114 -3.53 -5.95 10.03
C TYR A 114 -3.87 -4.92 11.11
N ILE A 115 -4.50 -5.40 12.18
CA ILE A 115 -4.65 -4.64 13.42
C ILE A 115 -3.76 -5.28 14.47
N TYR A 116 -2.82 -4.51 15.00
CA TYR A 116 -2.16 -4.84 16.25
C TYR A 116 -2.95 -4.19 17.38
N SER A 117 -3.58 -5.00 18.23
CA SER A 117 -4.32 -4.50 19.39
C SER A 117 -4.27 -5.54 20.50
N ARG A 118 -4.80 -5.18 21.67
CA ARG A 118 -5.09 -6.17 22.69
C ARG A 118 -6.23 -7.10 22.24
N PHE A 119 -6.15 -8.37 22.59
CA PHE A 119 -7.22 -9.36 22.42
C PHE A 119 -7.16 -10.41 23.53
N ASN A 120 -8.29 -11.07 23.80
CA ASN A 120 -8.33 -12.20 24.71
C ASN A 120 -7.81 -13.45 23.98
N ASN A 121 -6.71 -14.03 24.46
CA ASN A 121 -6.15 -15.21 23.84
C ASN A 121 -6.92 -16.45 24.28
N GLN A 122 -7.85 -16.93 23.45
CA GLN A 122 -8.53 -18.21 23.68
C GLN A 122 -7.87 -19.27 22.81
N ASN A 123 -6.91 -19.98 23.39
CA ASN A 123 -6.21 -21.07 22.74
C ASN A 123 -6.77 -22.42 23.23
N TYR A 124 -7.00 -23.36 22.31
CA TYR A 124 -7.50 -24.71 22.64
C TYR A 124 -6.38 -25.75 22.69
N LEU A 125 -5.13 -25.30 22.74
CA LEU A 125 -3.97 -26.17 22.90
C LEU A 125 -3.81 -26.53 24.38
N TYR A 126 -3.94 -27.82 24.67
CA TYR A 126 -3.76 -28.37 25.99
C TYR A 126 -2.52 -29.26 26.00
N GLU A 127 -1.74 -29.21 27.08
CA GLU A 127 -0.70 -30.20 27.34
C GLU A 127 -1.30 -31.33 28.16
N VAL A 128 -1.04 -32.57 27.74
CA VAL A 128 -1.42 -33.77 28.49
C VAL A 128 -0.18 -34.26 29.22
N ASP A 129 -0.21 -34.27 30.55
CA ASP A 129 0.89 -34.81 31.35
C ASP A 129 1.01 -36.34 31.20
N GLU A 130 2.11 -36.93 31.68
CA GLU A 130 2.35 -38.39 31.61
C GLU A 130 1.26 -39.24 32.33
N ASN A 131 0.43 -38.61 33.16
CA ASN A 131 -0.68 -39.23 33.88
C ASN A 131 -2.05 -39.00 33.22
N GLY A 132 -2.10 -38.36 32.05
CA GLY A 132 -3.32 -38.10 31.29
C GLY A 132 -4.10 -36.86 31.72
N ASN A 133 -3.56 -36.00 32.58
CA ASN A 133 -4.21 -34.75 32.96
C ASN A 133 -3.98 -33.66 31.93
N VAL A 134 -5.06 -33.01 31.57
CA VAL A 134 -5.09 -31.88 30.64
C VAL A 134 -4.76 -30.60 31.43
N THR A 135 -3.64 -29.96 31.14
CA THR A 135 -3.23 -28.68 31.73
C THR A 135 -3.05 -27.63 30.64
N ASN A 136 -3.38 -26.37 30.96
CA ASN A 136 -3.12 -25.26 30.05
C ASN A 136 -1.61 -24.99 30.02
N ASN A 137 -1.02 -24.84 28.82
CA ASN A 137 0.37 -24.44 28.72
C ASN A 137 0.56 -23.02 29.30
N PRO A 138 1.38 -22.82 30.36
CA PRO A 138 1.62 -21.50 30.94
C PRO A 138 2.27 -20.51 29.96
N LEU A 139 2.96 -21.00 28.92
CA LEU A 139 3.60 -20.16 27.90
C LEU A 139 2.59 -19.52 26.94
N ASP A 140 1.39 -20.09 26.81
CA ASP A 140 0.39 -19.66 25.82
C ASP A 140 -0.56 -18.58 26.33
N LYS A 141 -0.47 -18.17 27.61
CA LYS A 141 -1.32 -17.09 28.18
C LYS A 141 -2.82 -17.28 27.88
N ASN A 142 -3.29 -18.53 27.93
CA ASN A 142 -4.66 -18.89 27.60
C ASN A 142 -5.67 -18.26 28.57
N GLY A 143 -6.67 -17.56 28.05
CA GLY A 143 -7.64 -16.76 28.81
C GLY A 143 -7.15 -15.35 29.20
N GLU A 144 -5.88 -15.01 28.95
CA GLU A 144 -5.33 -13.69 29.26
C GLU A 144 -5.52 -12.70 28.11
N ASN A 145 -5.59 -11.41 28.45
CA ASN A 145 -5.61 -10.33 27.47
C ASN A 145 -4.18 -9.97 27.06
N VAL A 146 -3.76 -10.37 25.86
CA VAL A 146 -2.42 -10.14 25.30
C VAL A 146 -2.46 -9.13 24.16
N PHE A 147 -1.34 -8.44 23.93
CA PHE A 147 -1.15 -7.64 22.72
C PHE A 147 -0.56 -8.50 21.62
N GLY A 148 -1.14 -8.42 20.43
CA GLY A 148 -0.59 -9.09 19.28
C GLY A 148 -1.30 -8.70 17.98
N LEU A 149 -0.80 -9.27 16.90
CA LEU A 149 -1.36 -9.05 15.58
C LEU A 149 -2.62 -9.91 15.41
N LYS A 150 -3.75 -9.28 15.10
CA LYS A 150 -4.98 -9.98 14.74
C LYS A 150 -4.85 -10.62 13.35
N PRO A 151 -5.69 -11.63 13.01
CA PRO A 151 -5.74 -12.20 11.67
C PRO A 151 -5.90 -11.13 10.59
N TYR A 152 -5.35 -11.41 9.41
CA TYR A 152 -5.43 -10.50 8.26
C TYR A 152 -6.88 -10.27 7.85
N ILE A 153 -7.26 -9.01 7.63
CA ILE A 153 -8.62 -8.62 7.27
C ILE A 153 -8.59 -8.08 5.84
N SER A 154 -9.22 -8.80 4.91
CA SER A 154 -9.33 -8.37 3.51
C SER A 154 -10.31 -7.21 3.34
N TYR A 155 -10.05 -6.35 2.35
CA TYR A 155 -11.00 -5.31 1.92
C TYR A 155 -12.14 -5.90 1.10
N SER A 156 -12.90 -6.82 1.69
CA SER A 156 -13.85 -7.67 0.96
C SER A 156 -15.30 -7.43 1.34
N VAL A 157 -16.18 -7.25 0.36
CA VAL A 157 -17.62 -7.04 0.57
C VAL A 157 -18.42 -8.11 -0.14
N LYS A 158 -19.52 -8.55 0.47
CA LYS A 158 -20.44 -9.52 -0.11
C LYS A 158 -21.49 -8.80 -0.94
N TYR A 159 -21.83 -9.36 -2.09
CA TYR A 159 -22.92 -8.91 -2.95
C TYR A 159 -23.87 -10.08 -3.20
N ASN A 160 -25.13 -9.90 -2.80
CA ASN A 160 -26.17 -10.89 -3.00
C ASN A 160 -27.51 -10.22 -3.35
N PRO A 161 -27.60 -9.59 -4.54
CA PRO A 161 -28.82 -8.89 -4.95
C PRO A 161 -29.98 -9.83 -5.25
N ASN A 162 -29.71 -11.07 -5.64
CA ASN A 162 -30.72 -12.05 -6.03
C ASN A 162 -30.13 -13.48 -6.07
N SER A 163 -30.97 -14.48 -6.37
CA SER A 163 -30.56 -15.88 -6.41
C SER A 163 -29.52 -16.22 -7.48
N ASP A 164 -29.29 -15.36 -8.46
CA ASP A 164 -28.39 -15.59 -9.59
C ASP A 164 -26.96 -15.06 -9.32
N LEU A 165 -26.78 -14.28 -8.25
CA LEU A 165 -25.49 -13.67 -7.90
C LEU A 165 -25.28 -13.67 -6.38
N ASP A 166 -24.34 -14.49 -5.90
CA ASP A 166 -23.83 -14.46 -4.53
C ASP A 166 -22.30 -14.51 -4.58
N ILE A 167 -21.67 -13.34 -4.48
CA ILE A 167 -20.22 -13.18 -4.61
C ILE A 167 -19.63 -12.36 -3.47
N VAL A 168 -18.35 -12.59 -3.19
CA VAL A 168 -17.49 -11.73 -2.38
C VAL A 168 -16.45 -11.13 -3.30
N ILE A 169 -16.35 -9.80 -3.29
CA ILE A 169 -15.32 -9.07 -4.03
C ILE A 169 -14.31 -8.53 -3.01
N THR A 170 -13.06 -8.94 -3.14
CA THR A 170 -11.92 -8.35 -2.43
C THR A 170 -11.29 -7.28 -3.30
N TYR A 171 -11.25 -6.07 -2.75
CA TYR A 171 -10.65 -4.90 -3.37
C TYR A 171 -9.19 -4.74 -2.96
N SER A 172 -8.39 -4.07 -3.79
CA SER A 172 -7.01 -3.72 -3.48
C SER A 172 -6.77 -2.21 -3.51
N LEU A 173 -5.57 -1.79 -3.12
CA LEU A 173 -5.10 -0.40 -3.19
C LEU A 173 -4.90 0.09 -4.63
N ASP A 174 -5.00 -0.77 -5.64
CA ASP A 174 -5.10 -0.38 -7.06
C ASP A 174 -6.39 -0.95 -7.72
N ASN A 175 -6.43 -1.00 -9.05
CA ASN A 175 -7.60 -1.48 -9.81
C ASN A 175 -7.70 -3.01 -9.91
N TYR A 176 -6.91 -3.76 -9.14
CA TYR A 176 -7.01 -5.21 -9.03
C TYR A 176 -8.13 -5.61 -8.07
N ILE A 177 -8.94 -6.60 -8.47
CA ILE A 177 -9.95 -7.20 -7.60
C ILE A 177 -9.90 -8.74 -7.70
N SER A 178 -10.37 -9.40 -6.65
CA SER A 178 -10.62 -10.84 -6.61
C SER A 178 -12.11 -11.10 -6.37
N ILE A 179 -12.71 -11.99 -7.14
CA ILE A 179 -14.14 -12.30 -7.10
C ILE A 179 -14.28 -13.79 -6.83
N LYS A 180 -14.96 -14.12 -5.72
CA LYS A 180 -15.26 -15.50 -5.32
C LYS A 180 -16.75 -15.68 -5.08
N GLY A 181 -17.36 -16.72 -5.64
CA GLY A 181 -18.75 -17.05 -5.37
C GLY A 181 -19.53 -17.53 -6.59
N MET A 182 -20.84 -17.63 -6.44
CA MET A 182 -21.73 -18.13 -7.48
C MET A 182 -22.24 -16.98 -8.35
N VAL A 183 -22.06 -17.12 -9.66
CA VAL A 183 -22.61 -16.22 -10.66
C VAL A 183 -23.39 -17.00 -11.71
N LYS A 184 -24.28 -16.33 -12.43
CA LYS A 184 -24.95 -16.90 -13.61
C LYS A 184 -24.27 -16.42 -14.89
N VAL A 185 -23.77 -17.36 -15.69
CA VAL A 185 -23.16 -17.11 -17.00
C VAL A 185 -23.92 -17.94 -18.03
N ASP A 186 -24.42 -17.30 -19.09
CA ASP A 186 -25.17 -17.96 -20.17
C ASP A 186 -26.35 -18.83 -19.69
N GLY A 187 -26.98 -18.43 -18.58
CA GLY A 187 -28.13 -19.13 -17.99
C GLY A 187 -27.77 -20.18 -16.94
N GLU A 188 -26.50 -20.56 -16.79
CA GLU A 188 -26.04 -21.57 -15.84
C GLU A 188 -25.29 -20.96 -14.66
N LYS A 189 -25.49 -21.54 -13.46
CA LYS A 189 -24.74 -21.15 -12.26
C LYS A 189 -23.35 -21.74 -12.29
N GLN A 190 -22.35 -20.89 -12.15
CA GLN A 190 -20.94 -21.25 -12.14
C GLN A 190 -20.27 -20.63 -10.91
N TYR A 191 -19.36 -21.38 -10.29
CA TYR A 191 -18.50 -20.84 -9.25
C TYR A 191 -17.35 -20.07 -9.90
N TRP A 192 -17.20 -18.81 -9.55
CA TRP A 192 -16.06 -17.99 -9.91
C TRP A 192 -15.04 -18.00 -8.78
N ASP A 193 -13.77 -18.25 -9.15
CA ASP A 193 -12.58 -17.81 -8.42
C ASP A 193 -11.70 -17.11 -9.46
N LYS A 194 -11.94 -15.81 -9.66
CA LYS A 194 -11.29 -15.02 -10.71
C LYS A 194 -10.70 -13.78 -10.09
N SER A 195 -9.50 -13.41 -10.51
CA SER A 195 -8.87 -12.16 -10.10
C SER A 195 -8.14 -11.51 -11.26
N GLY A 196 -8.04 -10.18 -11.24
CA GLY A 196 -7.48 -9.43 -12.34
C GLY A 196 -7.64 -7.92 -12.20
N TYR A 197 -6.99 -7.21 -13.12
CA TYR A 197 -7.06 -5.75 -13.22
C TYR A 197 -8.26 -5.33 -14.06
N LEU A 198 -9.04 -4.37 -13.54
CA LEU A 198 -10.09 -3.69 -14.28
C LEU A 198 -9.53 -2.46 -14.98
N ILE A 199 -9.51 -2.50 -16.30
CA ILE A 199 -8.92 -1.46 -17.14
C ILE A 199 -9.77 -1.26 -18.39
N ASP A 200 -10.18 -0.03 -18.63
CA ASP A 200 -10.89 0.37 -19.85
C ASP A 200 -9.93 0.75 -20.98
N GLY A 201 -10.46 0.98 -22.19
CA GLY A 201 -9.64 1.50 -23.29
C GLY A 201 -8.63 0.51 -23.88
N ILE A 202 -8.62 -0.75 -23.43
CA ILE A 202 -7.85 -1.83 -24.06
C ILE A 202 -8.63 -2.36 -25.27
N LYS A 203 -7.95 -2.43 -26.42
CA LYS A 203 -8.48 -3.05 -27.64
C LYS A 203 -7.48 -4.08 -28.14
N LYS A 204 -7.97 -5.30 -28.39
CA LYS A 204 -7.22 -6.37 -29.04
C LYS A 204 -7.84 -6.65 -30.40
N ASP A 205 -7.03 -6.52 -31.45
CA ASP A 205 -7.50 -6.82 -32.81
C ASP A 205 -7.35 -8.32 -33.15
N ALA A 206 -7.84 -8.70 -34.33
CA ALA A 206 -7.80 -10.09 -34.81
C ALA A 206 -6.36 -10.62 -35.03
N SER A 207 -5.37 -9.74 -35.19
CA SER A 207 -3.95 -10.13 -35.31
C SER A 207 -3.28 -10.39 -33.96
N GLY A 208 -3.98 -10.08 -32.86
CA GLY A 208 -3.45 -10.18 -31.50
C GLY A 208 -2.73 -8.93 -31.03
N LYS A 209 -2.71 -7.84 -31.80
CA LYS A 209 -2.12 -6.57 -31.39
C LYS A 209 -3.00 -5.92 -30.32
N ILE A 210 -2.37 -5.46 -29.25
CA ILE A 210 -3.02 -4.79 -28.13
C ILE A 210 -2.71 -3.29 -28.18
N THR A 211 -3.77 -2.49 -28.03
CA THR A 211 -3.65 -1.04 -27.85
C THR A 211 -4.35 -0.63 -26.56
N TYR A 212 -3.77 0.33 -25.83
CA TYR A 212 -4.35 0.93 -24.63
C TYR A 212 -4.29 2.45 -24.77
N ASN A 213 -5.44 3.12 -24.60
CA ASN A 213 -5.59 4.58 -24.72
C ASN A 213 -4.92 5.15 -25.99
N GLY A 214 -5.09 4.44 -27.12
CA GLY A 214 -4.59 4.83 -28.44
C GLY A 214 -3.10 4.54 -28.70
N VAL A 215 -2.42 3.82 -27.80
CA VAL A 215 -1.01 3.44 -27.93
C VAL A 215 -0.86 1.93 -27.99
N GLU A 216 0.00 1.45 -28.89
CA GLU A 216 0.34 0.04 -29.00
C GLU A 216 1.22 -0.43 -27.84
N ILE A 217 0.87 -1.61 -27.30
CA ILE A 217 1.66 -2.29 -26.28
C ILE A 217 2.57 -3.29 -26.99
N ASP A 218 3.81 -2.86 -27.19
CA ASP A 218 4.81 -3.59 -27.95
C ASP A 218 5.34 -4.82 -27.19
N LYS A 219 5.70 -5.86 -27.93
CA LYS A 219 6.45 -7.03 -27.43
C LYS A 219 7.96 -6.79 -27.57
N ASN A 220 8.79 -7.70 -27.06
CA ASN A 220 10.26 -7.66 -27.20
C ASN A 220 10.89 -6.42 -26.54
N VAL A 221 10.31 -5.97 -25.42
CA VAL A 221 10.83 -4.83 -24.65
C VAL A 221 11.72 -5.35 -23.53
N VAL A 222 12.98 -5.58 -23.88
CA VAL A 222 14.03 -6.06 -22.97
C VAL A 222 14.59 -4.89 -22.16
N LEU A 223 14.83 -5.13 -20.87
CA LEU A 223 15.43 -4.19 -19.93
C LEU A 223 16.74 -4.73 -19.40
N SER A 224 17.61 -3.83 -18.97
CA SER A 224 18.87 -4.21 -18.32
C SER A 224 19.14 -3.35 -17.08
N GLU A 225 19.93 -3.91 -16.16
CA GLU A 225 20.42 -3.29 -14.93
C GLU A 225 21.90 -3.64 -14.70
N ASP A 226 22.62 -2.78 -13.99
CA ASP A 226 24.00 -3.03 -13.56
C ASP A 226 24.02 -3.90 -12.30
N LEU A 227 24.82 -4.97 -12.37
CA LEU A 227 25.10 -5.84 -11.23
C LEU A 227 26.56 -5.71 -10.77
N PRO A 228 26.82 -5.86 -9.46
CA PRO A 228 28.18 -5.84 -8.91
C PRO A 228 28.92 -7.17 -9.17
N ALA A 229 30.23 -7.16 -8.95
CA ALA A 229 31.00 -8.40 -8.89
C ALA A 229 30.78 -9.09 -7.53
N ILE A 230 30.29 -10.33 -7.55
CA ILE A 230 29.99 -11.14 -6.34
C ILE A 230 30.23 -12.61 -6.64
N GLY A 231 31.17 -13.25 -5.94
CA GLY A 231 31.53 -14.64 -6.18
C GLY A 231 31.92 -14.87 -7.64
N SER A 232 31.16 -15.71 -8.34
CA SER A 232 31.31 -16.01 -9.77
C SER A 232 30.63 -14.99 -10.71
N LEU A 233 29.90 -14.01 -10.17
CA LEU A 233 29.25 -12.97 -10.94
C LEU A 233 30.24 -11.86 -11.29
N GLU A 234 30.40 -11.56 -12.58
CA GLU A 234 31.20 -10.44 -13.04
C GLU A 234 30.41 -9.12 -12.99
N LYS A 235 31.09 -8.02 -12.69
CA LYS A 235 30.47 -6.69 -12.78
C LYS A 235 30.06 -6.42 -14.23
N GLY A 236 28.82 -5.99 -14.46
CA GLY A 236 28.34 -5.64 -15.79
C GLY A 236 26.86 -5.36 -15.85
N THR A 237 26.37 -5.09 -17.06
CA THR A 237 24.95 -4.84 -17.32
C THR A 237 24.28 -6.12 -17.80
N TYR A 238 23.19 -6.51 -17.16
CA TYR A 238 22.50 -7.77 -17.40
C TYR A 238 21.05 -7.53 -17.79
N LYS A 239 20.59 -8.25 -18.80
CA LYS A 239 19.17 -8.27 -19.17
C LYS A 239 18.36 -8.92 -18.05
N TYR A 240 17.17 -8.40 -17.77
CA TYR A 240 16.36 -8.92 -16.69
C TYR A 240 14.86 -8.93 -16.98
N VAL A 241 14.15 -9.74 -16.21
CA VAL A 241 12.69 -9.72 -16.10
C VAL A 241 12.31 -9.75 -14.64
N ARG A 242 11.26 -8.99 -14.28
CA ARG A 242 10.62 -9.10 -12.98
C ARG A 242 9.45 -10.07 -13.07
N TYR A 243 9.41 -11.07 -12.21
CA TYR A 243 8.36 -12.07 -12.15
C TYR A 243 8.12 -12.52 -10.71
N ASN A 244 6.85 -12.57 -10.28
CA ASN A 244 6.46 -12.93 -8.92
C ASN A 244 7.27 -12.21 -7.83
N GLY A 245 7.49 -10.91 -8.01
CA GLY A 245 8.21 -10.02 -7.11
C GLY A 245 9.73 -10.15 -7.12
N THR A 246 10.29 -11.10 -7.87
CA THR A 246 11.74 -11.33 -7.99
C THR A 246 12.26 -10.87 -9.35
N LYS A 247 13.44 -10.24 -9.37
CA LYS A 247 14.16 -9.94 -10.63
C LYS A 247 15.09 -11.09 -10.97
N TYR A 248 14.96 -11.60 -12.18
CA TYR A 248 15.80 -12.65 -12.76
C TYR A 248 16.65 -12.03 -13.85
N TYR A 249 17.96 -12.30 -13.82
CA TYR A 249 18.94 -11.75 -14.75
C TYR A 249 19.56 -12.87 -15.58
N LEU A 250 19.78 -12.62 -16.86
CA LEU A 250 20.38 -13.57 -17.78
C LEU A 250 21.89 -13.37 -17.86
N ASP A 251 22.68 -14.34 -17.40
CA ASP A 251 24.14 -14.38 -17.51
C ASP A 251 24.55 -15.25 -18.71
N GLU A 252 24.54 -14.64 -19.89
CA GLU A 252 24.86 -15.30 -21.18
C GLU A 252 26.29 -15.89 -21.19
N ARG A 253 27.22 -15.29 -20.44
CA ARG A 253 28.63 -15.74 -20.37
C ARG A 253 28.78 -17.12 -19.75
N ASN A 254 27.99 -17.40 -18.73
CA ASN A 254 28.05 -18.64 -17.95
C ASN A 254 26.85 -19.55 -18.21
N ALA A 255 25.98 -19.19 -19.16
CA ALA A 255 24.75 -19.92 -19.49
C ALA A 255 23.91 -20.24 -18.24
N ARG A 256 23.54 -19.21 -17.47
CA ARG A 256 22.73 -19.35 -16.25
C ARG A 256 21.79 -18.15 -16.06
N VAL A 257 20.75 -18.34 -15.27
CA VAL A 257 19.90 -17.27 -14.77
C VAL A 257 20.20 -17.05 -13.30
N ILE A 258 20.34 -15.78 -12.89
CA ILE A 258 20.64 -15.43 -11.50
C ILE A 258 19.54 -14.57 -10.90
N TYR A 259 19.41 -14.61 -9.58
CA TYR A 259 18.52 -13.73 -8.81
C TYR A 259 19.06 -13.54 -7.40
N PHE A 260 18.57 -12.54 -6.68
CA PHE A 260 18.96 -12.30 -5.29
C PHE A 260 17.84 -12.71 -4.33
N LEU A 261 18.13 -13.62 -3.41
CA LEU A 261 17.24 -14.06 -2.35
C LEU A 261 17.74 -13.52 -1.01
N ASN A 262 17.00 -12.58 -0.42
CA ASN A 262 17.43 -11.84 0.78
C ASN A 262 18.86 -11.26 0.69
N GLY A 263 19.28 -10.82 -0.50
CA GLY A 263 20.61 -10.29 -0.77
C GLY A 263 21.67 -11.35 -1.15
N ASN A 264 21.38 -12.64 -1.00
CA ASN A 264 22.28 -13.72 -1.41
C ASN A 264 22.10 -14.02 -2.90
N LEU A 265 23.20 -14.22 -3.62
CA LEU A 265 23.19 -14.62 -5.01
C LEU A 265 22.69 -16.07 -5.15
N MET A 266 21.69 -16.27 -5.99
CA MET A 266 21.14 -17.58 -6.33
C MET A 266 21.29 -17.82 -7.84
N GLU A 267 21.51 -19.07 -8.23
CA GLU A 267 21.78 -19.45 -9.62
C GLU A 267 20.81 -20.54 -10.09
N ILE A 268 20.41 -20.46 -11.35
CA ILE A 268 19.56 -21.43 -12.05
C ILE A 268 20.31 -21.82 -13.32
N ASN A 269 20.80 -23.06 -13.34
CA ASN A 269 21.54 -23.63 -14.46
C ASN A 269 20.60 -24.39 -15.40
N PRO A 270 20.94 -24.51 -16.70
CA PRO A 270 20.22 -25.36 -17.64
C PRO A 270 20.24 -26.82 -17.18
N THR A 271 19.10 -27.51 -17.34
CA THR A 271 19.04 -28.96 -17.16
C THR A 271 19.37 -29.67 -18.46
N SER A 272 19.94 -30.88 -18.37
CA SER A 272 20.23 -31.73 -19.53
C SER A 272 19.04 -32.57 -20.00
N ASP A 273 17.89 -32.49 -19.34
CA ASP A 273 16.69 -33.25 -19.70
C ASP A 273 15.82 -32.47 -20.71
N GLU A 274 15.80 -32.93 -21.96
CA GLU A 274 15.04 -32.31 -23.06
C GLU A 274 13.51 -32.41 -22.88
N ASN A 275 13.01 -33.29 -21.99
CA ASN A 275 11.57 -33.48 -21.79
C ASN A 275 10.94 -32.54 -20.76
N ILE A 276 11.73 -31.70 -20.10
CA ILE A 276 11.27 -30.75 -19.07
C ILE A 276 11.72 -29.35 -19.48
N GLU A 277 10.77 -28.41 -19.64
CA GLU A 277 11.15 -27.00 -19.76
C GLU A 277 11.87 -26.58 -18.48
N SER A 278 13.19 -26.45 -18.57
CA SER A 278 14.01 -26.05 -17.43
C SER A 278 13.59 -24.67 -16.93
N SER A 279 13.66 -24.47 -15.61
CA SER A 279 13.47 -23.14 -15.02
C SER A 279 14.38 -22.09 -15.68
N TYR A 280 15.59 -22.48 -16.11
CA TYR A 280 16.48 -21.65 -16.91
C TYR A 280 15.81 -21.18 -18.21
N LYS A 281 15.33 -22.11 -19.06
CA LYS A 281 14.69 -21.79 -20.35
C LYS A 281 13.45 -20.94 -20.16
N LYS A 282 12.64 -21.22 -19.12
CA LYS A 282 11.48 -20.39 -18.77
C LYS A 282 11.88 -18.93 -18.56
N TYR A 283 12.87 -18.66 -17.70
CA TYR A 283 13.27 -17.28 -17.39
C TYR A 283 14.04 -16.63 -18.54
N GLU A 284 14.91 -17.36 -19.23
CA GLU A 284 15.59 -16.90 -20.45
C GLU A 284 14.56 -16.43 -21.49
N ASN A 285 13.57 -17.27 -21.82
CA ASN A 285 12.49 -16.92 -22.75
C ASN A 285 11.70 -15.68 -22.28
N MET A 286 11.45 -15.53 -20.98
CA MET A 286 10.76 -14.36 -20.45
C MET A 286 11.59 -13.08 -20.60
N ILE A 287 12.90 -13.16 -20.39
CA ILE A 287 13.84 -12.04 -20.53
C ILE A 287 13.97 -11.63 -22.00
N GLU A 288 14.19 -12.59 -22.90
CA GLU A 288 14.43 -12.32 -24.32
C GLU A 288 13.18 -11.84 -25.05
N ASN A 289 12.03 -12.44 -24.78
CA ASN A 289 10.78 -12.05 -25.45
C ASN A 289 10.19 -10.74 -24.89
N GLY A 290 10.55 -10.34 -23.65
CA GLY A 290 10.15 -9.05 -23.07
C GLY A 290 8.64 -8.74 -23.19
N GLU A 291 7.78 -9.69 -22.85
CA GLU A 291 6.32 -9.60 -23.08
C GLU A 291 5.49 -9.20 -21.85
N SER A 292 6.11 -8.87 -20.73
CA SER A 292 5.40 -8.68 -19.44
C SER A 292 4.25 -7.66 -19.53
N ALA A 293 4.49 -6.49 -20.16
CA ALA A 293 3.43 -5.49 -20.34
C ALA A 293 2.31 -6.00 -21.26
N TYR A 294 2.66 -6.65 -22.37
CA TYR A 294 1.69 -7.24 -23.28
C TYR A 294 0.80 -8.28 -22.56
N LYS A 295 1.40 -9.20 -21.80
CA LYS A 295 0.68 -10.22 -21.04
C LYS A 295 -0.26 -9.61 -20.01
N PHE A 296 0.20 -8.57 -19.30
CA PHE A 296 -0.65 -7.81 -18.38
C PHE A 296 -1.90 -7.25 -19.03
N TYR A 297 -1.77 -6.53 -20.14
CA TYR A 297 -2.93 -5.94 -20.82
C TYR A 297 -3.82 -7.00 -21.48
N ASP A 298 -3.26 -8.12 -21.95
CA ASP A 298 -4.06 -9.24 -22.46
C ASP A 298 -4.92 -9.89 -21.36
N GLU A 299 -4.33 -10.15 -20.19
CA GLU A 299 -5.02 -10.72 -19.03
C GLU A 299 -6.05 -9.74 -18.46
N ALA A 300 -5.70 -8.46 -18.31
CA ALA A 300 -6.60 -7.41 -17.85
C ALA A 300 -7.79 -7.24 -18.78
N ASN A 301 -7.59 -7.29 -20.10
CA ASN A 301 -8.68 -7.24 -21.06
C ASN A 301 -9.64 -8.44 -20.90
N LYS A 302 -9.12 -9.68 -20.84
CA LYS A 302 -9.95 -10.88 -20.65
C LYS A 302 -10.77 -10.82 -19.35
N PHE A 303 -10.14 -10.38 -18.27
CA PHE A 303 -10.79 -10.21 -16.98
C PHE A 303 -11.88 -9.13 -17.03
N THR A 304 -11.55 -7.97 -17.57
CA THR A 304 -12.48 -6.83 -17.72
C THR A 304 -13.71 -7.21 -18.54
N GLN A 305 -13.54 -7.92 -19.67
CA GLN A 305 -14.67 -8.40 -20.47
C GLN A 305 -15.55 -9.38 -19.68
N SER A 306 -14.95 -10.27 -18.88
CA SER A 306 -15.71 -11.20 -18.03
C SER A 306 -16.56 -10.45 -17.00
N VAL A 307 -15.99 -9.44 -16.32
CA VAL A 307 -16.70 -8.61 -15.34
C VAL A 307 -17.79 -7.79 -16.01
N LYS A 308 -17.52 -7.19 -17.16
CA LYS A 308 -18.49 -6.40 -17.93
C LYS A 308 -19.72 -7.21 -18.35
N ASN A 309 -19.54 -8.49 -18.69
CA ASN A 309 -20.65 -9.33 -19.12
C ASN A 309 -21.58 -9.75 -17.97
N VAL A 310 -21.07 -9.90 -16.75
CA VAL A 310 -21.82 -10.52 -15.64
C VAL A 310 -22.19 -9.51 -14.54
N LEU A 311 -21.31 -8.55 -14.24
CA LEU A 311 -21.44 -7.67 -13.09
C LEU A 311 -21.80 -6.21 -13.44
N ALA A 312 -22.00 -5.87 -14.72
CA ALA A 312 -22.28 -4.48 -15.14
C ALA A 312 -23.54 -3.83 -14.52
N ASN A 313 -24.45 -4.62 -13.97
CA ASN A 313 -25.66 -4.11 -13.30
C ASN A 313 -25.54 -4.03 -11.78
N LEU A 314 -24.40 -4.45 -11.20
CA LEU A 314 -24.20 -4.39 -9.76
C LEU A 314 -24.10 -2.94 -9.28
N THR A 315 -24.82 -2.63 -8.20
CA THR A 315 -24.89 -1.30 -7.61
C THR A 315 -24.31 -1.29 -6.20
N ASN A 316 -24.02 -0.11 -5.68
CA ASN A 316 -23.62 0.06 -4.28
C ASN A 316 -24.68 -0.40 -3.27
N LYS A 317 -25.96 -0.47 -3.67
CA LYS A 317 -27.06 -0.95 -2.80
C LYS A 317 -27.06 -2.45 -2.58
N ASP A 318 -26.37 -3.19 -3.44
CA ASP A 318 -26.26 -4.65 -3.35
C ASP A 318 -25.16 -5.10 -2.35
N ALA A 319 -24.36 -4.15 -1.86
CA ALA A 319 -23.26 -4.37 -0.93
C ALA A 319 -23.75 -4.70 0.48
N GLN A 320 -23.35 -5.86 0.99
CA GLN A 320 -23.68 -6.37 2.31
C GLN A 320 -22.40 -6.63 3.12
N ASP A 321 -22.43 -6.25 4.39
CA ASP A 321 -21.34 -6.50 5.33
C ASP A 321 -21.87 -6.68 6.76
N PHE A 322 -21.02 -7.18 7.64
CA PHE A 322 -21.30 -7.34 9.05
C PHE A 322 -21.00 -6.05 9.80
N ILE A 323 -21.96 -5.57 10.60
CA ILE A 323 -21.81 -4.46 11.52
C ILE A 323 -22.14 -4.91 12.94
N ILE A 324 -21.62 -4.18 13.93
CA ILE A 324 -22.06 -4.33 15.33
C ILE A 324 -23.21 -3.37 15.57
N ASN A 325 -24.36 -3.88 15.99
CA ASN A 325 -25.51 -3.05 16.37
C ASN A 325 -25.30 -2.39 17.75
N SER A 326 -26.19 -1.48 18.15
CA SER A 326 -26.13 -0.80 19.45
C SER A 326 -26.15 -1.74 20.67
N ASN A 327 -26.53 -3.02 20.47
CA ASN A 327 -26.59 -4.04 21.50
C ASN A 327 -25.33 -4.93 21.55
N GLY A 328 -24.33 -4.68 20.69
CA GLY A 328 -23.10 -5.46 20.63
C GLY A 328 -23.19 -6.73 19.78
N GLU A 329 -24.29 -6.97 19.08
CA GLU A 329 -24.46 -8.16 18.22
C GLU A 329 -23.95 -7.90 16.81
N THR A 330 -23.35 -8.92 16.20
CA THR A 330 -22.92 -8.89 14.80
C THR A 330 -24.10 -9.21 13.89
N ILE A 331 -24.52 -8.24 13.08
CA ILE A 331 -25.62 -8.39 12.11
C ILE A 331 -25.13 -8.11 10.69
N GLN A 332 -25.68 -8.82 9.70
CA GLN A 332 -25.42 -8.53 8.29
C GLN A 332 -26.41 -7.47 7.79
N THR A 333 -25.91 -6.39 7.19
CA THR A 333 -26.74 -5.29 6.67
C THR A 333 -26.22 -4.75 5.34
N THR A 334 -27.04 -3.97 4.65
CA THR A 334 -26.60 -3.15 3.51
C THR A 334 -25.77 -1.98 4.00
N VAL A 335 -24.55 -1.82 3.47
CA VAL A 335 -23.54 -0.88 4.01
C VAL A 335 -23.69 0.54 3.49
N PHE A 336 -24.13 0.69 2.24
CA PHE A 336 -24.22 1.99 1.54
C PHE A 336 -25.69 2.38 1.29
N SER A 337 -26.59 2.03 2.22
CA SER A 337 -28.03 2.28 2.12
C SER A 337 -28.38 3.77 2.03
N ASP A 338 -27.55 4.65 2.57
CA ASP A 338 -27.84 6.08 2.68
C ASP A 338 -27.24 6.90 1.52
N GLU A 339 -26.36 6.29 0.72
CA GLU A 339 -25.74 6.95 -0.44
C GLU A 339 -26.71 7.04 -1.64
N THR A 340 -26.41 7.86 -2.65
CA THR A 340 -27.14 7.77 -3.92
C THR A 340 -26.82 6.44 -4.60
N GLU A 341 -27.80 5.83 -5.29
CA GLU A 341 -27.57 4.60 -6.04
C GLU A 341 -26.70 4.87 -7.28
N TYR A 342 -25.66 4.07 -7.48
CA TYR A 342 -24.80 4.11 -8.66
C TYR A 342 -24.33 2.72 -9.07
N LYS A 343 -24.04 2.55 -10.36
CA LYS A 343 -23.42 1.34 -10.90
C LYS A 343 -21.94 1.30 -10.51
N ILE A 344 -21.52 0.21 -9.88
CA ILE A 344 -20.12 0.03 -9.46
C ILE A 344 -19.23 -0.13 -10.69
N PHE A 345 -19.63 -1.00 -11.62
CA PHE A 345 -18.89 -1.32 -12.84
C PHE A 345 -19.40 -0.49 -14.03
N ASP A 346 -19.25 0.83 -13.93
CA ASP A 346 -19.62 1.79 -14.98
C ASP A 346 -18.44 2.02 -15.95
N PHE A 347 -18.35 1.16 -16.97
CA PHE A 347 -17.27 1.19 -17.96
C PHE A 347 -17.46 2.31 -18.98
N ASN A 348 -16.35 2.97 -19.34
CA ASN A 348 -16.36 4.04 -20.32
C ASN A 348 -16.82 3.56 -21.71
N SER A 349 -17.76 4.29 -22.29
CA SER A 349 -18.30 4.04 -23.63
C SER A 349 -17.65 4.90 -24.71
N ASP A 350 -16.94 5.97 -24.34
CA ASP A 350 -16.34 6.94 -25.25
C ASP A 350 -14.81 6.89 -25.15
N SER A 351 -14.17 6.19 -26.10
CA SER A 351 -12.70 6.05 -26.13
C SER A 351 -11.95 7.35 -26.38
N SER A 352 -12.63 8.46 -26.70
CA SER A 352 -12.02 9.79 -26.78
C SER A 352 -11.86 10.47 -25.42
N LYS A 353 -12.46 9.91 -24.35
CA LYS A 353 -12.50 10.46 -22.99
C LYS A 353 -11.85 9.52 -21.97
N PRO A 354 -10.53 9.28 -22.07
CA PRO A 354 -9.82 8.36 -21.19
C PRO A 354 -9.90 8.76 -19.70
N GLU A 355 -10.17 10.04 -19.38
CA GLU A 355 -10.43 10.52 -18.03
C GLU A 355 -11.70 9.94 -17.37
N LYS A 356 -12.54 9.27 -18.15
CA LYS A 356 -13.75 8.56 -17.67
C LYS A 356 -13.57 7.05 -17.55
N ASN A 357 -12.39 6.53 -17.84
CA ASN A 357 -12.11 5.11 -17.74
C ASN A 357 -12.30 4.58 -16.32
N ILE A 358 -12.68 3.31 -16.18
CA ILE A 358 -12.93 2.70 -14.87
C ILE A 358 -11.72 2.76 -13.92
N GLU A 359 -10.50 2.72 -14.44
CA GLU A 359 -9.27 2.83 -13.63
C GLU A 359 -9.00 4.22 -13.04
N CYS A 360 -9.71 5.25 -13.51
CA CYS A 360 -9.51 6.63 -13.06
C CYS A 360 -10.10 6.85 -11.66
N ARG A 361 -9.45 7.69 -10.86
CA ARG A 361 -9.76 8.02 -9.46
C ARG A 361 -11.19 8.50 -9.27
N SER A 362 -11.74 9.25 -10.23
CA SER A 362 -13.11 9.77 -10.18
C SER A 362 -14.18 8.78 -10.63
N SER A 363 -13.82 7.57 -11.08
CA SER A 363 -14.80 6.58 -11.53
C SER A 363 -15.63 6.05 -10.36
N ASN A 364 -16.87 5.61 -10.64
CA ASN A 364 -17.73 4.99 -9.62
C ASN A 364 -17.05 3.78 -8.98
N PHE A 365 -16.34 2.97 -9.77
CA PHE A 365 -15.58 1.83 -9.28
C PHE A 365 -14.53 2.25 -8.24
N ASN A 366 -13.72 3.28 -8.54
CA ASN A 366 -12.68 3.75 -7.63
C ASN A 366 -13.26 4.38 -6.36
N GLN A 367 -14.31 5.18 -6.48
CA GLN A 367 -14.99 5.76 -5.32
C GLN A 367 -15.58 4.66 -4.43
N HIS A 368 -16.22 3.65 -5.04
CA HIS A 368 -16.77 2.51 -4.32
C HIS A 368 -15.69 1.68 -3.62
N ARG A 369 -14.60 1.38 -4.33
CA ARG A 369 -13.42 0.70 -3.80
C ARG A 369 -12.88 1.39 -2.55
N LEU A 370 -12.71 2.71 -2.60
CA LEU A 370 -12.26 3.51 -1.45
C LEU A 370 -13.29 3.48 -0.31
N ALA A 371 -14.59 3.58 -0.61
CA ALA A 371 -15.66 3.49 0.38
C ALA A 371 -15.67 2.13 1.11
N VAL A 372 -15.44 1.03 0.38
CA VAL A 372 -15.29 -0.33 0.94
C VAL A 372 -14.08 -0.42 1.87
N ILE A 373 -12.90 0.04 1.42
CA ILE A 373 -11.67 0.06 2.23
C ILE A 373 -11.89 0.86 3.52
N LYS A 374 -12.43 2.08 3.40
CA LYS A 374 -12.76 2.97 4.52
C LYS A 374 -13.70 2.28 5.52
N ASN A 375 -14.80 1.70 5.02
CA ASN A 375 -15.76 1.02 5.89
C ASN A 375 -15.13 -0.17 6.62
N LYS A 376 -14.32 -0.99 5.93
CA LYS A 376 -13.67 -2.16 6.55
C LYS A 376 -12.69 -1.79 7.65
N ILE A 377 -11.82 -0.81 7.40
CA ILE A 377 -10.89 -0.31 8.41
C ILE A 377 -11.68 0.28 9.59
N ARG A 378 -12.69 1.11 9.30
CA ARG A 378 -13.51 1.78 10.32
C ARG A 378 -14.20 0.78 11.24
N THR A 379 -14.94 -0.18 10.67
CA THR A 379 -15.70 -1.16 11.46
C THR A 379 -14.78 -2.02 12.31
N ASN A 380 -13.69 -2.56 11.75
CA ASN A 380 -12.79 -3.43 12.52
C ASN A 380 -11.98 -2.69 13.58
N LEU A 381 -11.62 -1.43 13.32
CA LEU A 381 -11.00 -0.58 14.32
C LEU A 381 -11.97 -0.28 15.47
N ALA A 382 -13.24 0.04 15.18
CA ALA A 382 -14.25 0.26 16.20
C ALA A 382 -14.46 -0.98 17.08
N ILE A 383 -14.45 -2.18 16.48
CA ILE A 383 -14.50 -3.47 17.20
C ILE A 383 -13.28 -3.61 18.11
N ALA A 384 -12.08 -3.33 17.60
CA ALA A 384 -10.84 -3.41 18.38
C ALA A 384 -10.83 -2.46 19.58
N ILE A 385 -11.29 -1.22 19.39
CA ILE A 385 -11.41 -0.20 20.44
C ILE A 385 -12.47 -0.60 21.47
N THR A 386 -13.62 -1.09 21.04
CA THR A 386 -14.71 -1.53 21.95
C THR A 386 -14.23 -2.66 22.86
N ASN A 387 -13.54 -3.65 22.31
CA ASN A 387 -12.95 -4.75 23.09
C ASN A 387 -11.85 -4.24 24.06
N PHE A 388 -11.15 -3.17 23.70
CA PHE A 388 -10.16 -2.56 24.58
C PHE A 388 -10.83 -1.86 25.77
N ASN A 389 -11.88 -1.06 25.52
CA ASN A 389 -12.64 -0.34 26.55
C ASN A 389 -13.26 -1.28 27.57
N SER A 390 -13.72 -2.48 27.17
CA SER A 390 -14.29 -3.44 28.12
C SER A 390 -13.30 -3.95 29.18
N ALA A 391 -11.99 -3.70 29.02
CA ALA A 391 -10.94 -4.20 29.91
C ALA A 391 -10.35 -3.14 30.88
N TYR A 392 -10.63 -1.84 30.71
CA TYR A 392 -10.03 -0.75 31.49
C TYR A 392 -11.01 0.38 31.82
N ASN A 393 -10.64 1.24 32.79
CA ASN A 393 -11.37 2.47 33.15
C ASN A 393 -11.12 3.65 32.19
N ILE A 394 -10.43 3.45 31.06
CA ILE A 394 -10.17 4.49 30.06
C ILE A 394 -11.12 4.24 28.88
N GLU A 395 -11.98 5.22 28.59
CA GLU A 395 -12.86 5.18 27.42
C GLU A 395 -12.10 5.70 26.18
N PHE A 396 -11.59 4.77 25.37
CA PHE A 396 -11.02 5.08 24.07
C PHE A 396 -12.13 5.44 23.08
N GLN A 397 -11.88 6.47 22.29
CA GLN A 397 -12.82 6.94 21.27
C GLN A 397 -12.26 6.72 19.88
N MET A 398 -13.16 6.45 18.93
CA MET A 398 -12.76 6.38 17.53
C MET A 398 -12.33 7.77 17.05
N PRO A 399 -11.11 7.94 16.51
CA PRO A 399 -10.68 9.22 15.98
C PRO A 399 -11.41 9.54 14.67
N GLU A 400 -11.76 10.80 14.49
CA GLU A 400 -12.30 11.32 13.24
C GLU A 400 -11.14 11.65 12.29
N LEU A 401 -10.91 10.75 11.32
CA LEU A 401 -9.92 10.97 10.26
C LEU A 401 -10.52 11.89 9.17
N THR A 402 -9.75 12.90 8.76
CA THR A 402 -10.11 13.79 7.64
C THR A 402 -10.10 13.03 6.31
N GLU A 403 -10.73 13.58 5.26
CA GLU A 403 -10.68 12.96 3.92
C GLU A 403 -9.25 12.89 3.36
N GLU A 404 -8.37 13.83 3.70
CA GLU A 404 -6.95 13.79 3.34
C GLU A 404 -6.21 12.66 4.05
N ASP A 405 -6.53 12.41 5.33
CA ASP A 405 -5.96 11.32 6.11
C ASP A 405 -6.42 9.96 5.60
N TRP A 406 -7.71 9.84 5.25
CA TRP A 406 -8.22 8.68 4.55
C TRP A 406 -7.50 8.49 3.21
N ALA A 407 -7.29 9.54 2.43
CA ALA A 407 -6.59 9.44 1.16
C ALA A 407 -5.15 8.90 1.33
N LYS A 408 -4.47 9.22 2.44
CA LYS A 408 -3.16 8.63 2.76
C LYS A 408 -3.27 7.12 3.00
N ALA A 409 -4.19 6.70 3.88
CA ALA A 409 -4.36 5.31 4.28
C ALA A 409 -4.93 4.38 3.18
N MET A 410 -5.79 4.91 2.30
CA MET A 410 -6.51 4.11 1.30
C MET A 410 -5.78 3.99 -0.05
N ASN A 411 -4.75 4.80 -0.27
CA ASN A 411 -3.96 4.75 -1.52
C ASN A 411 -2.52 4.25 -1.30
N ASN A 412 -2.11 4.05 -0.04
CA ASN A 412 -0.77 3.62 0.32
C ASN A 412 -0.81 2.51 1.36
N ILE A 413 0.23 1.67 1.33
CA ILE A 413 0.62 0.94 2.53
C ILE A 413 1.03 1.98 3.57
N SER A 414 0.42 1.93 4.73
CA SER A 414 0.56 2.96 5.75
C SER A 414 0.44 2.35 7.15
N LEU A 415 0.99 3.05 8.12
CA LEU A 415 0.78 2.77 9.53
C LEU A 415 -0.07 3.90 10.11
N ILE A 416 -1.22 3.52 10.63
CA ILE A 416 -2.06 4.37 11.45
C ILE A 416 -1.80 3.99 12.90
N SER A 417 -1.36 4.96 13.70
CA SER A 417 -1.13 4.76 15.12
C SER A 417 -2.01 5.68 15.94
N PHE A 418 -2.44 5.16 17.10
CA PHE A 418 -3.31 5.84 18.03
C PHE A 418 -2.66 5.86 19.40
N ILE A 419 -2.66 7.03 20.04
CA ILE A 419 -2.31 7.19 21.46
C ILE A 419 -3.42 7.99 22.11
N GLN A 420 -4.05 7.44 23.15
CA GLN A 420 -5.19 8.06 23.80
C GLN A 420 -5.13 7.83 25.30
N GLY A 421 -5.77 8.70 26.08
CA GLY A 421 -5.91 8.54 27.52
C GLY A 421 -4.84 9.23 28.37
N ILE A 422 -3.88 9.95 27.77
CA ILE A 422 -2.80 10.61 28.53
C ILE A 422 -3.27 11.95 29.08
N ASP A 423 -3.19 12.18 30.38
CA ASP A 423 -3.51 13.49 30.98
C ASP A 423 -2.48 14.56 30.58
N ILE A 424 -2.95 15.67 30.02
CA ILE A 424 -2.14 16.86 29.68
C ILE A 424 -2.58 18.10 30.47
N GLY A 425 -3.06 17.85 31.70
CA GLY A 425 -3.42 18.82 32.73
C GLY A 425 -4.88 19.24 32.66
N GLY A 426 -5.26 19.97 31.60
CA GLY A 426 -6.62 20.50 31.44
C GLY A 426 -7.56 19.64 30.60
N LYS A 427 -7.03 18.59 29.95
CA LYS A 427 -7.76 17.67 29.07
C LYS A 427 -6.96 16.38 28.90
N THR A 428 -7.59 15.36 28.33
CA THR A 428 -6.94 14.13 27.91
C THR A 428 -6.41 14.27 26.48
N TYR A 429 -5.19 13.81 26.24
CA TYR A 429 -4.57 13.71 24.92
C TYR A 429 -5.06 12.46 24.20
N ASN A 430 -5.63 12.68 23.02
CA ASN A 430 -6.08 11.65 22.08
C ASN A 430 -5.54 12.00 20.68
N GLY A 431 -4.35 11.49 20.37
CA GLY A 431 -3.66 11.73 19.10
C GLY A 431 -3.72 10.54 18.16
N TYR A 432 -3.67 10.83 16.86
CA TYR A 432 -3.45 9.84 15.81
C TYR A 432 -2.44 10.35 14.79
N THR A 433 -1.80 9.44 14.08
CA THR A 433 -0.99 9.80 12.92
C THR A 433 -1.03 8.71 11.86
N ILE A 434 -0.83 9.10 10.60
CA ILE A 434 -0.79 8.21 9.45
C ILE A 434 0.51 8.50 8.69
N ILE A 435 1.37 7.49 8.60
CA ILE A 435 2.61 7.57 7.84
C ILE A 435 2.56 6.56 6.70
N ASN A 436 2.72 7.04 5.47
CA ASN A 436 2.77 6.19 4.28
C ASN A 436 4.14 5.54 4.12
N ASN A 437 4.14 4.29 3.67
CA ASN A 437 5.30 3.61 3.15
C ASN A 437 5.48 3.96 1.66
N SER A 438 6.38 4.90 1.38
CA SER A 438 6.74 5.33 0.03
C SER A 438 7.67 4.38 -0.73
N GLU A 439 8.17 3.33 -0.09
CA GLU A 439 9.15 2.39 -0.66
C GLU A 439 8.62 0.96 -0.79
N SER A 440 7.29 0.79 -0.81
CA SER A 440 6.67 -0.52 -0.90
C SER A 440 6.93 -1.19 -2.26
N LYS A 441 7.42 -2.45 -2.21
CA LYS A 441 7.48 -3.36 -3.37
C LYS A 441 6.14 -4.06 -3.65
N GLU A 442 5.17 -3.92 -2.75
CA GLU A 442 3.87 -4.61 -2.79
C GLU A 442 2.78 -3.85 -3.53
N VAL A 443 3.02 -2.58 -3.88
CA VAL A 443 2.07 -1.78 -4.66
C VAL A 443 2.81 -0.99 -5.74
N VAL A 444 2.38 -1.14 -6.98
CA VAL A 444 2.87 -0.31 -8.09
C VAL A 444 1.87 0.82 -8.33
N ARG A 445 2.20 1.97 -7.76
CA ARG A 445 1.47 3.23 -7.97
C ARG A 445 1.95 3.90 -9.25
N GLU A 446 1.05 4.65 -9.85
CA GLU A 446 1.28 5.44 -11.07
C GLU A 446 2.38 6.48 -10.83
N GLU A 447 2.40 7.11 -9.67
CA GLU A 447 3.42 8.10 -9.27
C GLU A 447 4.81 7.50 -8.98
N ASN A 448 4.89 6.18 -8.80
CA ASN A 448 6.16 5.49 -8.61
C ASN A 448 6.86 5.19 -9.94
N ILE A 449 6.23 5.50 -11.08
CA ILE A 449 6.83 5.35 -12.41
C ILE A 449 7.59 6.63 -12.77
N TYR A 450 8.89 6.47 -13.05
CA TYR A 450 9.79 7.53 -13.46
C TYR A 450 10.27 7.25 -14.88
N ILE A 451 10.57 8.31 -15.62
CA ILE A 451 10.92 8.24 -17.04
C ILE A 451 12.39 8.62 -17.21
N LEU A 452 13.13 7.77 -17.91
CA LEU A 452 14.50 8.02 -18.33
C LEU A 452 14.53 9.05 -19.47
N GLY A 453 15.21 10.17 -19.24
CA GLY A 453 15.39 11.27 -20.17
C GLY A 453 16.69 11.18 -20.97
N ASN A 454 16.70 11.76 -22.17
CA ASN A 454 17.90 11.80 -23.03
C ASN A 454 19.05 12.68 -22.51
N ASP A 455 18.80 13.43 -21.45
CA ASP A 455 19.76 14.23 -20.70
C ASP A 455 20.55 13.41 -19.66
N GLY A 456 20.26 12.11 -19.53
CA GLY A 456 20.89 11.25 -18.52
C GLY A 456 20.29 11.42 -17.12
N PHE A 457 19.10 12.03 -17.02
CA PHE A 457 18.36 12.14 -15.77
C PHE A 457 17.07 11.32 -15.82
N TYR A 458 16.58 10.92 -14.65
CA TYR A 458 15.26 10.33 -14.51
C TYR A 458 14.29 11.35 -13.89
N HIS A 459 13.08 11.39 -14.44
CA HIS A 459 12.07 12.42 -14.17
C HIS A 459 10.78 11.80 -13.66
N ARG A 460 10.10 12.49 -12.75
CA ARG A 460 8.73 12.17 -12.33
C ARG A 460 7.74 12.54 -13.42
N ILE A 461 6.62 11.82 -13.47
CA ILE A 461 5.47 12.23 -14.29
C ILE A 461 4.99 13.60 -13.82
N GLY A 462 4.82 14.54 -14.75
CA GLY A 462 4.48 15.94 -14.46
C GLY A 462 5.64 16.91 -14.72
N ASP A 463 6.87 16.41 -14.85
CA ASP A 463 8.00 17.25 -15.26
C ASP A 463 7.80 17.81 -16.68
N LYS A 464 7.95 19.13 -16.84
CA LYS A 464 7.85 19.79 -18.16
C LYS A 464 8.84 19.25 -19.18
N TYR A 465 9.99 18.76 -18.75
CA TYR A 465 10.98 18.14 -19.63
C TYR A 465 10.39 16.98 -20.45
N LEU A 466 9.42 16.25 -19.88
CA LEU A 466 8.75 15.11 -20.52
C LEU A 466 7.67 15.52 -21.53
N LEU A 467 7.35 16.81 -21.67
CA LEU A 467 6.36 17.28 -22.64
C LEU A 467 6.87 17.17 -24.08
N GLU A 468 8.17 17.30 -24.27
CA GLU A 468 8.83 17.12 -25.57
C GLU A 468 9.08 15.63 -25.85
N ALA A 469 8.47 15.10 -26.90
CA ALA A 469 8.57 13.66 -27.21
C ALA A 469 10.02 13.17 -27.41
N ASN A 470 10.88 14.02 -27.99
CA ASN A 470 12.28 13.69 -28.28
C ASN A 470 13.18 13.67 -27.03
N ASN A 471 12.69 14.17 -25.90
CA ASN A 471 13.41 14.09 -24.63
C ASN A 471 13.28 12.72 -23.96
N ILE A 472 12.30 11.92 -24.40
CA ILE A 472 11.98 10.61 -23.84
C ILE A 472 12.55 9.52 -24.75
N GLY A 473 13.28 8.60 -24.15
CA GLY A 473 13.82 7.45 -24.87
C GLY A 473 15.25 7.67 -25.33
N GLY A 474 16.16 7.08 -24.57
CA GLY A 474 17.55 6.89 -24.96
C GLY A 474 17.73 5.49 -25.54
N ASN A 475 18.68 5.33 -26.46
CA ASN A 475 19.27 4.03 -26.72
C ASN A 475 20.45 3.93 -25.75
N SER A 476 20.17 3.55 -24.50
CA SER A 476 21.18 3.38 -23.46
C SER A 476 21.32 1.89 -23.15
N GLU A 477 22.36 1.53 -22.40
CA GLU A 477 22.58 0.14 -21.99
C GLU A 477 21.40 -0.45 -21.17
N TYR A 478 20.50 0.40 -20.65
CA TYR A 478 19.33 -0.02 -19.87
C TYR A 478 18.03 -0.07 -20.69
N ASN A 479 17.94 0.65 -21.81
CA ASN A 479 16.72 0.77 -22.61
C ASN A 479 17.00 0.64 -24.11
N SER A 480 16.34 -0.33 -24.74
CA SER A 480 16.42 -0.56 -26.18
C SER A 480 15.65 0.47 -27.00
N ASN A 481 14.63 1.10 -26.41
CA ASN A 481 13.77 2.12 -27.03
C ASN A 481 12.92 2.86 -25.97
N VAL A 482 12.04 3.75 -26.44
CA VAL A 482 11.08 4.51 -25.63
C VAL A 482 10.23 3.62 -24.70
N ASN A 483 9.80 2.44 -25.15
CA ASN A 483 8.96 1.52 -24.36
C ASN A 483 9.71 0.99 -23.13
N ALA A 484 11.03 0.90 -23.21
CA ALA A 484 11.91 0.51 -22.14
C ALA A 484 12.36 1.69 -21.26
N SER A 485 11.75 2.88 -21.36
CA SER A 485 12.23 4.08 -20.65
C SER A 485 11.56 4.37 -19.31
N GLY A 486 10.44 3.72 -18.99
CA GLY A 486 9.84 3.85 -17.65
C GLY A 486 10.45 2.86 -16.65
N ARG A 487 10.67 3.29 -15.41
CA ARG A 487 11.25 2.52 -14.28
C ARG A 487 10.51 2.81 -12.98
N LEU A 488 10.59 1.88 -12.01
CA LEU A 488 10.12 2.21 -10.67
C LEU A 488 11.12 3.11 -9.96
N ASN A 489 10.63 3.98 -9.08
CA ASN A 489 11.45 4.77 -8.17
C ASN A 489 12.47 3.92 -7.41
N LEU A 490 12.06 2.72 -6.99
CA LEU A 490 12.90 1.77 -6.25
C LEU A 490 14.07 1.21 -7.06
N ASP A 491 14.02 1.27 -8.39
CA ASP A 491 15.11 0.77 -9.25
C ASP A 491 16.35 1.69 -9.19
N PHE A 492 16.17 2.94 -8.77
CA PHE A 492 17.24 3.92 -8.58
C PHE A 492 17.84 3.89 -7.17
N ASN A 493 17.24 3.15 -6.24
CA ASN A 493 17.73 3.06 -4.87
C ASN A 493 18.97 2.18 -4.78
N LYS A 494 19.84 2.50 -3.82
CA LYS A 494 21.03 1.69 -3.49
C LYS A 494 20.58 0.32 -3.02
N GLN A 495 21.03 -0.72 -3.71
CA GLN A 495 20.81 -2.11 -3.32
C GLN A 495 22.03 -2.68 -2.60
N ARG A 496 21.80 -3.76 -1.86
CA ARG A 496 22.84 -4.53 -1.19
C ARG A 496 22.77 -5.99 -1.63
N ALA A 497 23.93 -6.62 -1.70
CA ALA A 497 24.06 -8.05 -1.86
C ALA A 497 25.20 -8.56 -0.98
N TYR A 498 25.14 -9.83 -0.62
CA TYR A 498 26.12 -10.49 0.24
C TYR A 498 27.06 -11.33 -0.60
N THR A 499 28.34 -11.26 -0.26
CA THR A 499 29.37 -12.17 -0.76
C THR A 499 29.43 -13.44 0.08
N GLU A 500 30.11 -14.47 -0.43
CA GLU A 500 30.24 -15.77 0.24
C GLU A 500 30.88 -15.69 1.64
N ASP A 501 31.71 -14.67 1.88
CA ASP A 501 32.33 -14.39 3.18
C ASP A 501 31.42 -13.60 4.15
N GLY A 502 30.19 -13.27 3.73
CA GLY A 502 29.23 -12.49 4.50
C GLY A 502 29.45 -10.98 4.47
N SER A 503 30.42 -10.47 3.71
CA SER A 503 30.57 -9.02 3.53
C SER A 503 29.46 -8.43 2.64
N THR A 504 29.21 -7.13 2.79
CA THR A 504 28.12 -6.45 2.08
C THR A 504 28.65 -5.62 0.93
N VAL A 505 28.15 -5.87 -0.27
CA VAL A 505 28.42 -5.08 -1.47
C VAL A 505 27.22 -4.20 -1.79
N TYR A 506 27.46 -2.91 -2.00
CA TYR A 506 26.43 -1.95 -2.39
C TYR A 506 26.54 -1.58 -3.86
N TYR A 507 25.40 -1.47 -4.53
CA TYR A 507 25.35 -1.09 -5.95
C TYR A 507 24.07 -0.33 -6.29
N TYR A 508 24.08 0.34 -7.44
CA TYR A 508 22.89 1.00 -8.01
C TYR A 508 22.53 0.27 -9.31
N PRO A 509 21.33 -0.33 -9.41
CA PRO A 509 20.92 -1.05 -10.62
C PRO A 509 20.90 -0.17 -11.88
N ILE A 510 20.60 1.12 -11.71
CA ILE A 510 20.61 2.12 -12.78
C ILE A 510 21.62 3.20 -12.42
N SER A 511 22.91 2.91 -12.61
CA SER A 511 24.00 3.77 -12.11
C SER A 511 24.29 5.00 -12.99
N LYS A 512 23.89 4.97 -14.27
CA LYS A 512 24.19 6.04 -15.25
C LYS A 512 23.10 7.11 -15.38
N TYR A 513 22.03 7.04 -14.59
CA TYR A 513 20.97 8.06 -14.57
C TYR A 513 20.91 8.74 -13.22
N TYR A 514 20.88 10.07 -13.24
CA TYR A 514 20.82 10.88 -12.02
C TYR A 514 19.41 11.40 -11.76
N ALA A 515 19.13 11.71 -10.50
CA ALA A 515 17.87 12.33 -10.11
C ALA A 515 17.77 13.73 -10.72
N SER A 516 16.75 14.01 -11.52
CA SER A 516 16.49 15.38 -11.98
C SER A 516 16.23 16.28 -10.77
N TYR A 517 17.10 17.28 -10.57
CA TYR A 517 16.99 18.22 -9.44
C TYR A 517 15.65 18.96 -9.46
N ASN A 518 15.22 19.40 -10.64
CA ASN A 518 13.97 20.15 -10.81
C ASN A 518 12.73 19.28 -10.58
N SER A 519 12.79 18.01 -10.98
CA SER A 519 11.68 17.06 -10.86
C SER A 519 11.53 16.50 -9.44
N ILE A 520 12.64 16.15 -8.80
CA ILE A 520 12.64 15.34 -7.58
C ILE A 520 12.86 16.20 -6.33
N VAL A 521 13.79 17.15 -6.40
CA VAL A 521 14.19 17.95 -5.23
C VAL A 521 13.37 19.23 -5.14
N ASN A 522 13.41 20.04 -6.21
CA ASN A 522 12.84 21.38 -6.20
C ASN A 522 11.33 21.39 -6.48
N GLN A 523 10.86 20.41 -7.28
CA GLN A 523 9.46 20.28 -7.71
C GLN A 523 8.88 21.59 -8.28
N ASN A 524 9.73 22.42 -8.90
CA ASN A 524 9.39 23.76 -9.35
C ASN A 524 9.31 23.87 -10.89
N TYR A 525 9.67 22.82 -11.61
CA TYR A 525 9.61 22.73 -13.08
C TYR A 525 8.49 21.78 -13.53
N TRP A 526 7.27 22.12 -13.13
CA TRP A 526 6.11 21.24 -13.24
C TRP A 526 5.12 21.73 -14.30
N ASP A 527 4.54 20.80 -15.06
CA ASP A 527 3.41 21.10 -15.92
C ASP A 527 2.22 21.54 -15.06
N LYS A 528 1.73 22.76 -15.27
CA LYS A 528 0.59 23.30 -14.52
C LYS A 528 -0.67 22.46 -14.74
N ASP A 529 -0.76 21.79 -15.88
CA ASP A 529 -1.89 20.91 -16.16
C ASP A 529 -1.88 19.69 -15.26
N TYR A 530 -0.72 19.21 -14.81
CA TYR A 530 -0.67 18.07 -13.91
C TYR A 530 -1.46 18.32 -12.63
N ASP A 531 -1.33 19.50 -12.03
CA ASP A 531 -2.07 19.85 -10.81
C ASP A 531 -3.58 20.03 -11.07
N ASN A 532 -3.96 20.30 -12.33
CA ASN A 532 -5.36 20.35 -12.74
C ASN A 532 -5.97 18.95 -12.93
N TYR A 533 -5.13 17.94 -13.23
CA TYR A 533 -5.54 16.55 -13.32
C TYR A 533 -5.29 15.86 -11.97
N ASN A 534 -6.33 15.67 -11.16
CA ASN A 534 -6.28 14.86 -9.93
C ASN A 534 -6.05 13.35 -10.18
N ASP A 535 -5.63 12.98 -11.39
CA ASP A 535 -5.50 11.62 -11.90
C ASP A 535 -4.37 11.52 -12.95
N ILE A 536 -3.38 10.67 -12.67
CA ILE A 536 -2.22 10.44 -13.54
C ILE A 536 -2.61 9.75 -14.86
N TYR A 537 -3.62 8.86 -14.86
CA TYR A 537 -4.10 8.23 -16.09
C TYR A 537 -4.68 9.26 -17.04
N ALA A 538 -5.55 10.14 -16.52
CA ALA A 538 -6.14 11.23 -17.29
C ALA A 538 -5.05 12.19 -17.81
N TYR A 539 -4.10 12.57 -16.95
CA TYR A 539 -2.97 13.42 -17.34
C TYR A 539 -2.18 12.80 -18.49
N VAL A 540 -1.64 11.58 -18.30
CA VAL A 540 -0.76 10.92 -19.29
C VAL A 540 -1.49 10.68 -20.61
N ALA A 541 -2.78 10.35 -20.57
CA ALA A 541 -3.57 10.10 -21.78
C ALA A 541 -3.63 11.30 -22.75
N THR A 542 -3.46 12.54 -22.24
CA THR A 542 -3.45 13.77 -23.06
C THR A 542 -2.08 14.14 -23.61
N LYS A 543 -1.00 13.45 -23.18
CA LYS A 543 0.38 13.84 -23.51
C LYS A 543 0.92 13.14 -24.76
N ASN A 544 2.14 13.52 -25.13
CA ASN A 544 2.81 12.99 -26.31
C ASN A 544 2.90 11.45 -26.30
N VAL A 545 3.00 10.85 -27.49
CA VAL A 545 2.97 9.40 -27.66
C VAL A 545 4.12 8.68 -26.95
N ASN A 546 5.30 9.32 -26.85
CA ASN A 546 6.47 8.71 -26.21
C ASN A 546 6.29 8.61 -24.70
N LEU A 547 5.75 9.64 -24.05
CA LEU A 547 5.41 9.60 -22.63
C LEU A 547 4.37 8.54 -22.34
N ARG A 548 3.30 8.49 -23.15
CA ARG A 548 2.26 7.45 -23.02
C ARG A 548 2.83 6.04 -23.16
N LYS A 549 3.67 5.80 -24.17
CA LYS A 549 4.37 4.53 -24.39
C LYS A 549 5.22 4.15 -23.19
N ALA A 550 6.15 5.01 -22.79
CA ALA A 550 7.08 4.73 -21.68
C ALA A 550 6.34 4.45 -20.37
N PHE A 551 5.28 5.22 -20.08
CA PHE A 551 4.48 5.07 -18.87
C PHE A 551 3.62 3.80 -18.87
N TYR A 552 2.80 3.55 -19.89
CA TYR A 552 1.91 2.39 -19.94
C TYR A 552 2.69 1.07 -19.99
N MET A 553 3.79 1.03 -20.75
CA MET A 553 4.66 -0.13 -20.80
C MET A 553 5.30 -0.43 -19.44
N ALA A 554 5.75 0.59 -18.71
CA ALA A 554 6.30 0.41 -17.38
C ALA A 554 5.23 -0.01 -16.38
N LEU A 555 4.10 0.68 -16.31
CA LEU A 555 3.03 0.36 -15.37
C LEU A 555 2.54 -1.09 -15.53
N GLY A 556 2.27 -1.51 -16.77
CA GLY A 556 1.81 -2.87 -17.05
C GLY A 556 2.87 -3.93 -16.73
N ARG A 557 4.13 -3.70 -17.11
CA ARG A 557 5.23 -4.61 -16.80
C ARG A 557 5.44 -4.77 -15.29
N GLU A 558 5.45 -3.68 -14.55
CA GLU A 558 5.72 -3.72 -13.11
C GLU A 558 4.58 -4.40 -12.36
N ARG A 559 3.31 -4.11 -12.72
CA ARG A 559 2.14 -4.82 -12.14
C ARG A 559 2.07 -6.30 -12.53
N TYR A 560 2.56 -6.67 -13.71
CA TYR A 560 2.70 -8.08 -14.08
C TYR A 560 3.75 -8.79 -13.23
N GLY A 561 4.88 -8.13 -13.02
CA GLY A 561 6.02 -8.69 -12.30
C GLY A 561 5.83 -8.78 -10.79
N MET A 562 4.74 -8.25 -10.24
CA MET A 562 4.43 -8.32 -8.80
C MET A 562 3.99 -9.71 -8.36
N TYR A 563 4.35 -10.06 -7.13
CA TYR A 563 3.75 -11.21 -6.46
C TYR A 563 2.32 -10.88 -6.07
N LYS A 564 1.39 -11.80 -6.36
CA LYS A 564 -0.01 -11.71 -5.96
C LYS A 564 -0.30 -12.94 -5.10
N SER A 565 -0.87 -12.70 -3.92
CA SER A 565 -1.11 -13.76 -2.91
C SER A 565 -2.35 -14.61 -3.20
N ASN A 566 -3.09 -14.34 -4.28
CA ASN A 566 -4.42 -14.91 -4.54
C ASN A 566 -4.38 -16.11 -5.47
#